data_AF-A0A920K540-F1
#
_entry.id   AF-A0A920K540-F1
#
_cell.length_a   1.000
_cell.length_b   1.000
_cell.length_c   1.000
_cell.angle_alpha   90.00
_cell.angle_beta   90.00
_cell.angle_gamma   90.00
#
_symmetry.space_group_name_H-M   'P 1'
#
loop_
_entity.id
_entity.type
_entity.pdbx_description
1 polymer ?
#
loop_
_entity_poly.entity_id
_entity_poly.type
_entity_poly.pdbx_seq_one_letter_code
_entity_poly.pdbx_strand_id
1 'polypeptide(L)'
;MRCFLDGLSALRNNHFQSLFDSHGASSNYALYSHKLSGKNNFKRYPCSLEQVDQSLGLIVHSRFAKELLIKWYGREVSRKCKIVPFPKESKISDTAIKKQESHDDGVLICSFGYLGLGKMNLFLFDAWSHSISSRSKLVFVGPSGDEDYAEELKKKVNESGKSDRVIFTGWVSEEDYKYWLGVATVGVQLRMCSRGETSASLFDCFANGVPVIVNSCGDMIDLPEDIVYKIKSEPSISELAEALELLTDNSDLRSNLKAKAIKYLTNRHSPEDCAKKYFSAIESFYSHNHDNLPLKISSLNNSNIFQTENELDCFINALLRTCLPSYRTKTIYIDVSEIVRGDIRTGIQRVVRNILRSFAENNVGYNGLRIEPVYTTQNANQYFCAGAFLTRFLGLPHTLNDKPIEPKTGDIFLGLDLQPVLTPRRKKLLMEMDARGLEYSSWFTIFCL
;
A
#
# COMPACT_ATOMS: atom_id res chain seq x y z
N MET A 1 -10.90 -4.25 5.93
CA MET A 1 -10.28 -3.32 4.95
C MET A 1 -8.79 -3.62 4.78
N ARG A 2 -8.42 -4.38 3.72
CA ARG A 2 -7.05 -4.82 3.41
C ARG A 2 -6.40 -3.87 2.41
N CYS A 3 -5.89 -2.72 2.86
CA CYS A 3 -5.44 -1.63 1.96
C CYS A 3 -4.05 -1.09 2.33
N PHE A 4 -3.15 -0.98 1.33
CA PHE A 4 -1.71 -0.76 1.54
C PHE A 4 -1.00 -0.41 0.19
N LEU A 5 -0.01 0.47 0.23
CA LEU A 5 0.78 0.96 -0.92
C LEU A 5 2.06 0.12 -1.13
N ASP A 6 1.97 -0.97 -1.88
CA ASP A 6 3.07 -1.95 -1.97
C ASP A 6 3.40 -2.40 -3.40
N GLY A 7 2.82 -1.72 -4.40
CA GLY A 7 2.95 -1.95 -5.84
C GLY A 7 4.00 -2.97 -6.29
N LEU A 8 5.13 -2.47 -6.81
CA LEU A 8 6.29 -3.27 -7.25
C LEU A 8 7.31 -3.52 -6.12
N SER A 9 7.18 -2.86 -4.96
CA SER A 9 8.11 -3.04 -3.83
C SER A 9 8.09 -4.48 -3.30
N ALA A 10 6.95 -5.16 -3.39
CA ALA A 10 6.79 -6.57 -3.05
C ALA A 10 7.66 -7.52 -3.89
N LEU A 11 8.04 -7.10 -5.11
CA LEU A 11 8.82 -7.91 -6.05
C LEU A 11 10.34 -7.71 -5.90
N ARG A 12 10.77 -6.80 -5.03
CA ARG A 12 12.21 -6.55 -4.84
C ARG A 12 12.86 -7.72 -4.10
N ASN A 13 14.08 -8.08 -4.51
CA ASN A 13 14.88 -9.10 -3.83
C ASN A 13 15.13 -8.78 -2.35
N ASN A 14 15.11 -7.49 -1.98
CA ASN A 14 15.27 -7.02 -0.61
C ASN A 14 13.92 -6.69 0.09
N HIS A 15 12.79 -7.20 -0.41
CA HIS A 15 11.46 -6.94 0.18
C HIS A 15 11.41 -7.29 1.67
N PHE A 16 12.02 -8.41 2.07
CA PHE A 16 12.07 -8.84 3.47
C PHE A 16 12.75 -7.80 4.39
N GLN A 17 13.86 -7.19 3.94
CA GLN A 17 14.53 -6.11 4.67
C GLN A 17 13.71 -4.80 4.62
N SER A 18 13.15 -4.46 3.45
CA SER A 18 12.35 -3.24 3.26
C SER A 18 11.09 -3.22 4.14
N LEU A 19 10.48 -4.40 4.32
CA LEU A 19 9.34 -4.62 5.20
C LEU A 19 9.71 -4.36 6.66
N PHE A 20 10.85 -4.88 7.09
CA PHE A 20 11.36 -4.67 8.45
C PHE A 20 11.74 -3.21 8.68
N ASP A 21 12.38 -2.57 7.71
CA ASP A 21 12.76 -1.17 7.79
C ASP A 21 11.53 -0.27 7.87
N SER A 22 10.45 -0.61 7.16
CA SER A 22 9.20 0.15 7.17
C SER A 22 8.35 -0.08 8.43
N HIS A 23 8.24 -1.33 8.91
CA HIS A 23 7.22 -1.74 9.90
C HIS A 23 7.73 -2.61 11.06
N GLY A 24 9.00 -3.02 11.04
CA GLY A 24 9.68 -3.73 12.13
C GLY A 24 9.39 -5.22 12.22
N ALA A 25 9.65 -5.80 13.38
CA ALA A 25 9.58 -7.25 13.59
C ALA A 25 8.18 -7.84 13.30
N SER A 26 7.13 -7.12 13.69
CA SER A 26 5.75 -7.61 13.61
C SER A 26 5.27 -7.83 12.18
N SER A 27 5.69 -7.00 11.21
CA SER A 27 5.32 -7.17 9.80
C SER A 27 6.01 -8.39 9.19
N ASN A 28 7.29 -8.61 9.47
CA ASN A 28 8.01 -9.80 9.01
C ASN A 28 7.42 -11.07 9.64
N TYR A 29 7.10 -11.04 10.94
CA TYR A 29 6.41 -12.14 11.59
C TYR A 29 5.04 -12.43 10.93
N ALA A 30 4.27 -11.38 10.64
CA ALA A 30 2.97 -11.52 10.00
C ALA A 30 3.06 -12.20 8.63
N LEU A 31 4.00 -11.80 7.79
CA LEU A 31 4.09 -12.26 6.41
C LEU A 31 4.85 -13.59 6.25
N TYR A 32 5.86 -13.84 7.08
CA TYR A 32 6.82 -14.91 6.83
C TYR A 32 6.89 -16.01 7.90
N SER A 33 6.20 -15.87 9.04
CA SER A 33 6.19 -16.95 10.03
C SER A 33 5.38 -18.14 9.54
N HIS A 34 5.88 -19.36 9.73
CA HIS A 34 5.17 -20.60 9.38
C HIS A 34 3.77 -20.71 10.04
N LYS A 35 3.57 -20.08 11.21
CA LYS A 35 2.28 -20.04 11.91
C LYS A 35 1.20 -19.23 11.15
N LEU A 36 1.61 -18.25 10.35
CA LEU A 36 0.71 -17.31 9.67
C LEU A 36 0.77 -17.39 8.14
N SER A 37 1.87 -17.88 7.56
CA SER A 37 2.08 -17.96 6.11
C SER A 37 1.18 -19.00 5.42
N GLY A 38 0.72 -20.03 6.15
CA GLY A 38 -0.17 -21.07 5.60
C GLY A 38 -1.65 -20.67 5.48
N LYS A 39 -2.05 -19.46 5.89
CA LYS A 39 -3.45 -19.01 5.87
C LYS A 39 -3.63 -17.81 4.95
N ASN A 40 -3.61 -17.97 3.62
CA ASN A 40 -3.95 -16.94 2.61
C ASN A 40 -3.79 -15.51 3.18
N ASN A 41 -2.59 -15.14 3.64
CA ASN A 41 -2.50 -14.06 4.61
C ASN A 41 -2.58 -12.73 3.85
N PHE A 42 -3.78 -12.21 3.74
CA PHE A 42 -4.04 -10.96 3.04
C PHE A 42 -3.57 -9.71 3.83
N LYS A 43 -2.89 -9.90 4.97
CA LYS A 43 -2.20 -8.80 5.65
C LYS A 43 -1.04 -8.37 4.77
N ARG A 44 -1.13 -7.16 4.25
CA ARG A 44 -0.09 -6.58 3.41
C ARG A 44 0.25 -5.19 3.95
N TYR A 45 1.52 -4.84 3.85
CA TYR A 45 2.12 -3.65 4.42
C TYR A 45 2.80 -2.87 3.30
N PRO A 46 2.75 -1.52 3.31
CA PRO A 46 3.44 -0.74 2.29
C PRO A 46 4.95 -0.70 2.54
N CYS A 47 5.73 -1.17 1.57
CA CYS A 47 7.19 -1.08 1.61
C CYS A 47 7.71 0.17 0.87
N SER A 48 7.00 1.30 1.02
CA SER A 48 7.29 2.57 0.34
C SER A 48 7.90 3.65 1.24
N LEU A 49 8.34 3.30 2.46
CA LEU A 49 8.92 4.27 3.41
C LEU A 49 10.09 5.03 2.80
N GLU A 50 11.01 4.33 2.13
CA GLU A 50 12.16 4.93 1.49
C GLU A 50 11.76 6.00 0.46
N GLN A 51 10.79 5.69 -0.41
CA GLN A 51 10.29 6.63 -1.41
C GLN A 51 9.55 7.80 -0.77
N VAL A 52 8.83 7.55 0.33
CA VAL A 52 8.16 8.59 1.11
C VAL A 52 9.17 9.51 1.78
N ASP A 53 10.24 9.00 2.36
CA ASP A 53 11.28 9.80 3.02
C ASP A 53 12.09 10.61 2.00
N GLN A 54 12.58 9.96 0.94
CA GLN A 54 13.50 10.58 -0.03
C GLN A 54 12.85 11.52 -1.04
N SER A 55 11.52 11.47 -1.22
CA SER A 55 10.85 12.34 -2.20
C SER A 55 10.93 13.84 -1.82
N LEU A 56 10.66 14.74 -2.76
CA LEU A 56 10.38 16.15 -2.43
C LEU A 56 8.91 16.34 -2.04
N GLY A 57 8.04 15.64 -2.77
CA GLY A 57 6.60 15.70 -2.66
C GLY A 57 5.99 14.39 -3.13
N LEU A 58 4.78 14.10 -2.69
CA LEU A 58 4.01 12.94 -3.10
C LEU A 58 2.76 13.42 -3.83
N ILE A 59 2.57 12.97 -5.06
CA ILE A 59 1.33 13.19 -5.80
C ILE A 59 0.53 11.90 -5.78
N VAL A 60 -0.71 11.99 -5.35
CA VAL A 60 -1.66 10.88 -5.32
C VAL A 60 -2.95 11.26 -6.04
N HIS A 61 -3.72 10.26 -6.47
CA HIS A 61 -4.89 10.49 -7.33
C HIS A 61 -6.23 10.56 -6.62
N SER A 62 -6.27 10.16 -5.35
CA SER A 62 -7.50 10.11 -4.56
C SER A 62 -7.24 10.51 -3.12
N ARG A 63 -8.30 10.94 -2.44
CA ARG A 63 -8.26 11.17 -1.00
C ARG A 63 -7.98 9.85 -0.27
N PHE A 64 -8.59 8.75 -0.71
CA PHE A 64 -8.29 7.42 -0.21
C PHE A 64 -6.78 7.09 -0.17
N ALA A 65 -6.04 7.33 -1.27
CA ALA A 65 -4.60 7.10 -1.31
C ALA A 65 -3.82 7.97 -0.31
N LYS A 66 -4.23 9.23 -0.14
CA LYS A 66 -3.68 10.13 0.88
C LYS A 66 -3.94 9.62 2.30
N GLU A 67 -5.15 9.14 2.57
CA GLU A 67 -5.50 8.55 3.87
C GLU A 67 -4.72 7.25 4.15
N LEU A 68 -4.41 6.45 3.12
CA LEU A 68 -3.52 5.31 3.28
C LEU A 68 -2.11 5.72 3.67
N LEU A 69 -1.54 6.76 3.05
CA LEU A 69 -0.24 7.29 3.46
C LEU A 69 -0.28 7.73 4.93
N ILE A 70 -1.31 8.49 5.33
CA ILE A 70 -1.48 8.95 6.72
C ILE A 70 -1.59 7.79 7.69
N LYS A 71 -2.37 6.76 7.33
CA LYS A 71 -2.58 5.57 8.13
C LYS A 71 -1.28 4.81 8.41
N TRP A 72 -0.37 4.77 7.43
CA TRP A 72 0.84 3.94 7.51
C TRP A 72 2.09 4.73 7.94
N TYR A 73 2.15 6.03 7.64
CA TYR A 73 3.32 6.89 7.83
C TYR A 73 3.03 8.11 8.72
N GLY A 74 1.86 8.16 9.35
CA GLY A 74 1.46 9.22 10.27
C GLY A 74 0.93 10.48 9.59
N ARG A 75 0.31 11.38 10.36
CA ARG A 75 -0.33 12.61 9.85
C ARG A 75 0.65 13.57 9.16
N GLU A 76 1.92 13.54 9.54
CA GLU A 76 2.96 14.42 9.00
C GLU A 76 3.13 14.26 7.49
N VAL A 77 3.00 13.03 6.96
CA VAL A 77 3.14 12.77 5.52
C VAL A 77 2.11 13.55 4.69
N SER A 78 0.98 13.93 5.29
CA SER A 78 -0.09 14.66 4.61
C SER A 78 0.36 16.03 4.09
N ARG A 79 1.36 16.66 4.73
CA ARG A 79 1.95 17.95 4.34
C ARG A 79 2.72 17.84 3.01
N LYS A 80 3.29 16.68 2.75
CA LYS A 80 4.03 16.34 1.53
C LYS A 80 3.11 15.85 0.40
N CYS A 81 1.83 15.60 0.68
CA CYS A 81 0.89 15.03 -0.27
C CYS A 81 0.03 16.09 -0.98
N LYS A 82 0.06 16.10 -2.32
CA LYS A 82 -0.89 16.82 -3.18
C LYS A 82 -1.77 15.82 -3.92
N ILE A 83 -3.06 16.12 -4.01
CA ILE A 83 -4.01 15.30 -4.76
C ILE A 83 -4.16 15.90 -6.15
N VAL A 84 -3.82 15.12 -7.18
CA VAL A 84 -4.06 15.48 -8.58
C VAL A 84 -5.00 14.42 -9.18
N PRO A 85 -6.20 14.78 -9.67
CA PRO A 85 -7.12 13.80 -10.24
C PRO A 85 -6.47 12.97 -11.36
N PHE A 86 -6.88 11.71 -11.50
CA PHE A 86 -6.38 10.83 -12.57
C PHE A 86 -6.72 11.42 -13.95
N PRO A 87 -5.74 11.79 -14.79
CA PRO A 87 -6.02 12.44 -16.06
C PRO A 87 -6.69 11.46 -17.03
N LYS A 88 -7.84 11.86 -17.58
CA LYS A 88 -8.54 11.08 -18.59
C LYS A 88 -9.26 11.99 -19.57
N GLU A 89 -8.95 11.83 -20.84
CA GLU A 89 -9.62 12.53 -21.94
C GLU A 89 -10.99 11.91 -22.23
N SER A 90 -12.00 12.75 -22.44
CA SER A 90 -13.27 12.32 -23.03
C SER A 90 -13.14 12.43 -24.55
N LYS A 91 -13.26 11.31 -25.28
CA LYS A 91 -13.23 11.28 -26.75
C LYS A 91 -14.58 10.92 -27.36
N ILE A 92 -15.66 11.10 -26.61
CA ILE A 92 -16.98 10.68 -27.07
C ILE A 92 -17.44 11.66 -28.15
N SER A 93 -17.44 11.21 -29.40
CA SER A 93 -18.21 11.84 -30.46
C SER A 93 -19.68 11.48 -30.31
N ASP A 94 -20.58 12.38 -30.72
CA ASP A 94 -22.04 12.14 -30.73
C ASP A 94 -22.42 10.85 -31.49
N THR A 95 -21.57 10.41 -32.44
CA THR A 95 -21.74 9.17 -33.19
C THR A 95 -21.48 7.89 -32.38
N ALA A 96 -20.59 7.92 -31.39
CA ALA A 96 -20.35 6.78 -30.49
C ALA A 96 -21.50 6.59 -29.49
N ILE A 97 -22.12 7.70 -29.05
CA ILE A 97 -23.33 7.67 -28.21
C ILE A 97 -24.47 6.97 -28.95
N LYS A 98 -24.68 7.31 -30.23
CA LYS A 98 -25.75 6.72 -31.06
C LYS A 98 -25.55 5.24 -31.38
N LYS A 99 -24.31 4.76 -31.55
CA LYS A 99 -24.03 3.33 -31.79
C LYS A 99 -24.35 2.44 -30.59
N GLN A 100 -24.20 2.95 -29.36
CA GLN A 100 -24.58 2.22 -28.13
C GLN A 100 -26.09 2.08 -27.97
N GLU A 101 -26.87 3.04 -28.49
CA GLU A 101 -28.33 3.04 -28.41
C GLU A 101 -28.99 2.16 -29.49
N SER A 102 -28.24 1.76 -30.54
CA SER A 102 -28.77 1.08 -31.72
C SER A 102 -28.46 -0.41 -31.82
N HIS A 103 -27.84 -1.04 -30.82
CA HIS A 103 -27.62 -2.49 -30.85
C HIS A 103 -28.86 -3.24 -30.35
N ASP A 104 -29.65 -3.74 -31.31
CA ASP A 104 -30.61 -4.83 -31.15
C ASP A 104 -29.91 -6.18 -30.81
N ASP A 105 -28.57 -6.20 -30.80
CA ASP A 105 -27.72 -7.37 -30.56
C ASP A 105 -27.43 -7.61 -29.05
N GLY A 106 -28.46 -7.88 -28.26
CA GLY A 106 -28.32 -8.43 -26.91
C GLY A 106 -27.59 -7.57 -25.87
N VAL A 107 -27.65 -7.99 -24.60
CA VAL A 107 -27.07 -7.23 -23.48
C VAL A 107 -25.63 -7.67 -23.26
N LEU A 108 -24.65 -6.76 -23.36
CA LEU A 108 -23.24 -7.04 -23.09
C LEU A 108 -22.82 -6.44 -21.74
N ILE A 109 -22.53 -7.32 -20.79
CA ILE A 109 -21.97 -6.97 -19.48
C ILE A 109 -20.47 -7.18 -19.56
N CYS A 110 -19.68 -6.11 -19.45
CA CYS A 110 -18.24 -6.15 -19.67
C CYS A 110 -17.47 -5.85 -18.38
N SER A 111 -16.45 -6.67 -18.09
CA SER A 111 -15.42 -6.39 -17.08
C SER A 111 -14.10 -6.15 -17.78
N PHE A 112 -13.54 -4.95 -17.64
CA PHE A 112 -12.30 -4.55 -18.31
C PHE A 112 -11.09 -4.61 -17.39
N GLY A 113 -9.98 -5.14 -17.90
CA GLY A 113 -8.71 -5.31 -17.21
C GLY A 113 -8.35 -6.78 -17.00
N TYR A 114 -7.20 -7.03 -16.39
CA TYR A 114 -6.71 -8.38 -16.16
C TYR A 114 -7.67 -9.19 -15.26
N LEU A 115 -7.75 -10.49 -15.52
CA LEU A 115 -8.42 -11.43 -14.63
C LEU A 115 -7.59 -11.63 -13.37
N GLY A 116 -8.19 -11.49 -12.20
CA GLY A 116 -7.49 -11.75 -10.94
C GLY A 116 -8.38 -11.61 -9.71
N LEU A 117 -7.97 -12.24 -8.62
CA LEU A 117 -8.71 -12.24 -7.35
C LEU A 117 -9.10 -10.82 -6.88
N GLY A 118 -8.18 -9.85 -7.03
CA GLY A 118 -8.41 -8.45 -6.66
C GLY A 118 -9.54 -7.76 -7.46
N LYS A 119 -9.93 -8.29 -8.61
CA LYS A 119 -10.96 -7.77 -9.52
C LYS A 119 -12.30 -8.48 -9.38
N MET A 120 -12.38 -9.48 -8.50
CA MET A 120 -13.61 -10.20 -8.15
C MET A 120 -14.32 -10.84 -9.37
N ASN A 121 -13.57 -11.29 -10.39
CA ASN A 121 -14.16 -11.86 -11.62
C ASN A 121 -15.00 -13.12 -11.36
N LEU A 122 -14.55 -14.02 -10.47
CA LEU A 122 -15.32 -15.19 -10.02
C LEU A 122 -16.65 -14.77 -9.36
N PHE A 123 -16.62 -13.78 -8.49
CA PHE A 123 -17.81 -13.27 -7.82
C PHE A 123 -18.79 -12.62 -8.81
N LEU A 124 -18.27 -11.87 -9.78
CA LEU A 124 -19.07 -11.33 -10.88
C LEU A 124 -19.72 -12.45 -11.69
N PHE A 125 -18.97 -13.50 -12.05
CA PHE A 125 -19.53 -14.64 -12.75
C PHE A 125 -20.64 -15.34 -11.95
N ASP A 126 -20.48 -15.48 -10.64
CA ASP A 126 -21.49 -16.11 -9.77
C ASP A 126 -22.79 -15.31 -9.71
N ALA A 127 -22.68 -13.98 -9.56
CA ALA A 127 -23.82 -13.08 -9.55
C ALA A 127 -24.53 -13.02 -10.91
N TRP A 128 -23.77 -12.90 -11.99
CA TRP A 128 -24.32 -12.94 -13.35
C TRP A 128 -25.01 -14.29 -13.64
N SER A 129 -24.43 -15.40 -13.18
CA SER A 129 -25.02 -16.73 -13.33
C SER A 129 -26.31 -16.91 -12.52
N HIS A 130 -26.41 -16.23 -11.36
CA HIS A 130 -27.61 -16.19 -10.51
C HIS A 130 -28.72 -15.30 -11.06
N SER A 131 -28.37 -14.26 -11.83
CA SER A 131 -29.31 -13.27 -12.36
C SER A 131 -30.15 -13.78 -13.55
N ILE A 132 -29.83 -14.95 -14.12
CA ILE A 132 -30.61 -15.70 -15.14
C ILE A 132 -31.17 -14.84 -16.30
N SER A 133 -30.58 -13.68 -16.62
CA SER A 133 -31.01 -12.93 -17.80
C SER A 133 -30.53 -13.70 -19.03
N SER A 134 -31.43 -14.50 -19.62
CA SER A 134 -31.17 -15.37 -20.79
C SER A 134 -30.64 -14.58 -21.99
N ARG A 135 -30.90 -13.26 -22.00
CA ARG A 135 -30.54 -12.28 -23.04
C ARG A 135 -29.16 -11.63 -22.91
N SER A 136 -28.40 -11.90 -21.84
CA SER A 136 -27.09 -11.24 -21.63
C SER A 136 -25.90 -12.15 -21.90
N LYS A 137 -24.79 -11.55 -22.35
CA LYS A 137 -23.46 -12.15 -22.40
C LYS A 137 -22.55 -11.43 -21.41
N LEU A 138 -21.68 -12.20 -20.76
CA LEU A 138 -20.63 -11.69 -19.89
C LEU A 138 -19.30 -11.71 -20.64
N VAL A 139 -18.65 -10.56 -20.73
CA VAL A 139 -17.38 -10.41 -21.46
C VAL A 139 -16.30 -9.97 -20.50
N PHE A 140 -15.24 -10.76 -20.40
CA PHE A 140 -14.01 -10.40 -19.72
C PHE A 140 -13.01 -9.89 -20.75
N VAL A 141 -12.80 -8.57 -20.75
CA VAL A 141 -11.94 -7.87 -21.70
C VAL A 141 -10.58 -7.60 -21.05
N GLY A 142 -9.64 -8.51 -21.27
CA GLY A 142 -8.28 -8.40 -20.76
C GLY A 142 -7.58 -9.75 -20.58
N PRO A 143 -6.24 -9.73 -20.37
CA PRO A 143 -5.44 -10.94 -20.23
C PRO A 143 -5.66 -11.62 -18.87
N SER A 144 -5.18 -12.85 -18.72
CA SER A 144 -4.99 -13.46 -17.41
C SER A 144 -3.91 -12.69 -16.64
N GLY A 145 -4.22 -12.20 -15.44
CA GLY A 145 -3.22 -11.59 -14.54
C GLY A 145 -2.59 -12.60 -13.57
N ASP A 146 -3.29 -13.70 -13.33
CA ASP A 146 -2.89 -14.86 -12.53
C ASP A 146 -3.46 -16.09 -13.27
N GLU A 147 -2.58 -17.01 -13.68
CA GLU A 147 -2.95 -18.13 -14.54
C GLU A 147 -3.85 -19.12 -13.80
N ASP A 148 -3.49 -19.52 -12.58
CA ASP A 148 -4.28 -20.43 -11.73
C ASP A 148 -5.68 -19.87 -11.48
N TYR A 149 -5.78 -18.57 -11.16
CA TYR A 149 -7.07 -17.91 -10.96
C TYR A 149 -7.92 -17.88 -12.25
N ALA A 150 -7.29 -17.60 -13.39
CA ALA A 150 -7.99 -17.55 -14.66
C ALA A 150 -8.47 -18.94 -15.10
N GLU A 151 -7.68 -19.99 -14.83
CA GLU A 151 -8.08 -21.39 -15.05
C GLU A 151 -9.25 -21.80 -14.16
N GLU A 152 -9.24 -21.43 -12.87
CA GLU A 152 -10.37 -21.66 -11.96
C GLU A 152 -11.66 -21.03 -12.51
N LEU A 153 -11.60 -19.76 -12.92
CA LEU A 153 -12.74 -19.06 -13.51
C LEU A 153 -13.24 -19.73 -14.78
N LYS A 154 -12.36 -20.09 -15.71
CA LYS A 154 -12.74 -20.78 -16.96
C LYS A 154 -13.36 -22.15 -16.69
N LYS A 155 -12.80 -22.91 -15.76
CA LYS A 155 -13.36 -24.20 -15.33
C LYS A 155 -14.77 -24.02 -14.79
N LYS A 156 -14.97 -23.06 -13.90
CA LYS A 156 -16.29 -22.75 -13.31
C LYS A 156 -17.32 -22.35 -14.37
N VAL A 157 -16.91 -21.56 -15.36
CA VAL A 157 -17.75 -21.21 -16.51
C VAL A 157 -18.16 -22.47 -17.29
N ASN A 158 -17.20 -23.36 -17.60
CA ASN A 158 -17.45 -24.59 -18.32
C ASN A 158 -18.40 -25.54 -17.60
N GLU A 159 -18.29 -25.64 -16.28
CA GLU A 159 -19.15 -26.49 -15.44
C GLU A 159 -20.57 -25.90 -15.25
N SER A 160 -20.78 -24.62 -15.59
CA SER A 160 -22.05 -23.92 -15.34
C SER A 160 -23.14 -24.16 -16.41
N GLY A 161 -22.76 -24.73 -17.56
CA GLY A 161 -23.62 -24.85 -18.74
C GLY A 161 -23.93 -23.52 -19.46
N LYS A 162 -23.16 -22.45 -19.18
CA LYS A 162 -23.37 -21.09 -19.76
C LYS A 162 -22.18 -20.58 -20.58
N SER A 163 -21.25 -21.46 -20.98
CA SER A 163 -20.01 -21.08 -21.66
C SER A 163 -20.23 -20.35 -22.99
N ASP A 164 -21.30 -20.65 -23.69
CA ASP A 164 -21.72 -20.02 -24.95
C ASP A 164 -22.01 -18.50 -24.80
N ARG A 165 -22.22 -18.04 -23.56
CA ARG A 165 -22.54 -16.65 -23.23
C ARG A 165 -21.45 -15.94 -22.44
N VAL A 166 -20.31 -16.60 -22.17
CA VAL A 166 -19.17 -16.00 -21.50
C VAL A 166 -17.99 -15.90 -22.46
N ILE A 167 -17.51 -14.68 -22.69
CA ILE A 167 -16.42 -14.42 -23.64
C ILE A 167 -15.18 -13.99 -22.85
N PHE A 168 -14.07 -14.68 -23.08
CA PHE A 168 -12.75 -14.28 -22.61
C PHE A 168 -11.95 -13.79 -23.80
N THR A 169 -11.65 -12.49 -23.86
CA THR A 169 -10.94 -11.93 -25.02
C THR A 169 -9.45 -12.18 -24.96
N GLY A 170 -8.89 -12.34 -23.75
CA GLY A 170 -7.45 -12.25 -23.55
C GLY A 170 -6.93 -10.83 -23.80
N TRP A 171 -5.64 -10.71 -24.11
CA TRP A 171 -5.07 -9.45 -24.58
C TRP A 171 -5.67 -9.06 -25.93
N VAL A 172 -6.09 -7.82 -26.08
CA VAL A 172 -6.70 -7.27 -27.31
C VAL A 172 -5.95 -6.02 -27.77
N SER A 173 -6.10 -5.68 -29.04
CA SER A 173 -5.57 -4.42 -29.60
C SER A 173 -6.24 -3.19 -28.97
N GLU A 174 -5.67 -2.00 -29.15
CA GLU A 174 -6.30 -0.77 -28.69
C GLU A 174 -7.64 -0.52 -29.42
N GLU A 175 -7.71 -0.85 -30.71
CA GLU A 175 -8.91 -0.79 -31.53
C GLU A 175 -10.01 -1.71 -30.99
N ASP A 176 -9.68 -2.97 -30.70
CA ASP A 176 -10.62 -3.95 -30.15
C ASP A 176 -11.05 -3.57 -28.74
N TYR A 177 -10.13 -3.05 -27.91
CA TYR A 177 -10.48 -2.55 -26.58
C TYR A 177 -11.50 -1.41 -26.64
N LYS A 178 -11.30 -0.46 -27.57
CA LYS A 178 -12.27 0.61 -27.85
C LYS A 178 -13.58 0.07 -28.41
N TYR A 179 -13.53 -0.94 -29.27
CA TYR A 179 -14.73 -1.61 -29.76
C TYR A 179 -15.55 -2.18 -28.60
N TRP A 180 -14.93 -2.93 -27.69
CA TRP A 180 -15.61 -3.51 -26.53
C TRP A 180 -16.20 -2.45 -25.59
N LEU A 181 -15.49 -1.34 -25.36
CA LEU A 181 -16.03 -0.18 -24.64
C LEU A 181 -17.22 0.44 -25.38
N GLY A 182 -17.15 0.50 -26.71
CA GLY A 182 -18.19 1.05 -27.56
C GLY A 182 -19.47 0.20 -27.62
N VAL A 183 -19.39 -1.12 -27.42
CA VAL A 183 -20.56 -2.01 -27.47
C VAL A 183 -21.07 -2.46 -26.10
N ALA A 184 -20.34 -2.16 -25.02
CA ALA A 184 -20.75 -2.55 -23.66
C ALA A 184 -22.06 -1.86 -23.24
N THR A 185 -23.05 -2.64 -22.83
CA THR A 185 -24.29 -2.13 -22.24
C THR A 185 -24.07 -1.69 -20.80
N VAL A 186 -23.32 -2.48 -20.02
CA VAL A 186 -22.97 -2.22 -18.62
C VAL A 186 -21.52 -2.63 -18.39
N GLY A 187 -20.74 -1.74 -17.77
CA GLY A 187 -19.41 -2.05 -17.25
C GLY A 187 -19.49 -2.52 -15.80
N VAL A 188 -18.63 -3.47 -15.40
CA VAL A 188 -18.50 -3.90 -14.01
C VAL A 188 -17.04 -3.80 -13.58
N GLN A 189 -16.76 -3.01 -12.54
CA GLN A 189 -15.41 -2.74 -12.04
C GLN A 189 -15.35 -2.94 -10.53
N LEU A 190 -15.33 -4.20 -10.10
CA LEU A 190 -15.29 -4.59 -8.69
C LEU A 190 -13.85 -4.70 -8.18
N ARG A 191 -13.68 -4.49 -6.87
CA ARG A 191 -12.40 -4.54 -6.18
C ARG A 191 -12.52 -5.25 -4.84
N MET A 192 -11.78 -6.34 -4.66
CA MET A 192 -11.69 -7.02 -3.36
C MET A 192 -10.90 -6.16 -2.35
N CYS A 193 -9.89 -5.45 -2.85
CA CYS A 193 -9.07 -4.54 -2.09
C CYS A 193 -8.47 -3.46 -3.00
N SER A 194 -8.00 -2.38 -2.38
CA SER A 194 -7.25 -1.31 -3.05
C SER A 194 -5.92 -1.08 -2.37
N ARG A 195 -4.89 -0.86 -3.18
CA ARG A 195 -3.54 -0.46 -2.79
C ARG A 195 -3.34 1.06 -2.81
N GLY A 196 -4.42 1.84 -2.95
CA GLY A 196 -4.35 3.28 -3.18
C GLY A 196 -4.21 3.67 -4.65
N GLU A 197 -4.31 2.70 -5.56
CA GLU A 197 -4.35 2.96 -7.00
C GLU A 197 -5.70 3.54 -7.44
N THR A 198 -5.69 4.14 -8.63
CA THR A 198 -6.90 4.55 -9.34
C THR A 198 -7.16 3.65 -10.55
N SER A 199 -8.41 3.25 -10.75
CA SER A 199 -8.78 2.27 -11.78
C SER A 199 -8.86 2.90 -13.17
N ALA A 200 -7.81 2.79 -13.98
CA ALA A 200 -7.81 3.27 -15.37
C ALA A 200 -9.01 2.74 -16.19
N SER A 201 -9.33 1.45 -16.05
CA SER A 201 -10.47 0.81 -16.73
C SER A 201 -11.85 1.40 -16.36
N LEU A 202 -12.00 1.95 -15.14
CA LEU A 202 -13.22 2.65 -14.75
C LEU A 202 -13.33 4.00 -15.50
N PHE A 203 -12.22 4.72 -15.59
CA PHE A 203 -12.15 5.98 -16.34
C PHE A 203 -12.24 5.76 -17.86
N ASP A 204 -11.81 4.60 -18.37
CA ASP A 204 -12.07 4.18 -19.75
C ASP A 204 -13.57 4.02 -20.01
N CYS A 205 -14.31 3.37 -19.10
CA CYS A 205 -15.77 3.27 -19.18
C CYS A 205 -16.43 4.65 -19.22
N PHE A 206 -16.05 5.56 -18.29
CA PHE A 206 -16.59 6.93 -18.28
C PHE A 206 -16.28 7.68 -19.58
N ALA A 207 -15.04 7.57 -20.07
CA ALA A 207 -14.60 8.22 -21.30
C ALA A 207 -15.25 7.65 -22.58
N ASN A 208 -15.95 6.51 -22.49
CA ASN A 208 -16.70 5.90 -23.58
C ASN A 208 -18.21 5.81 -23.28
N GLY A 209 -18.66 6.47 -22.21
CA GLY A 209 -20.07 6.55 -21.86
C GLY A 209 -20.70 5.23 -21.44
N VAL A 210 -19.90 4.30 -20.92
CA VAL A 210 -20.39 3.01 -20.40
C VAL A 210 -20.86 3.23 -18.94
N PRO A 211 -22.13 2.96 -18.60
CA PRO A 211 -22.59 2.99 -17.20
C PRO A 211 -21.94 1.85 -16.42
N VAL A 212 -21.52 2.11 -15.18
CA VAL A 212 -20.66 1.16 -14.43
C VAL A 212 -21.23 0.80 -13.06
N ILE A 213 -21.18 -0.50 -12.72
CA ILE A 213 -21.34 -1.00 -11.36
C ILE A 213 -19.97 -1.08 -10.69
N VAL A 214 -19.87 -0.50 -9.50
CA VAL A 214 -18.67 -0.55 -8.64
C VAL A 214 -19.05 -0.92 -7.22
N ASN A 215 -18.17 -1.60 -6.50
CA ASN A 215 -18.32 -1.72 -5.04
C ASN A 215 -17.59 -0.58 -4.33
N SER A 216 -18.06 -0.23 -3.14
CA SER A 216 -17.49 0.84 -2.29
C SER A 216 -16.10 0.47 -1.74
N CYS A 217 -15.07 0.45 -2.59
CA CYS A 217 -13.72 0.02 -2.26
C CYS A 217 -12.66 0.96 -2.85
N GLY A 218 -11.68 1.36 -2.04
CA GLY A 218 -10.58 2.20 -2.50
C GLY A 218 -11.01 3.61 -2.87
N ASP A 219 -10.48 4.11 -3.99
CA ASP A 219 -10.84 5.42 -4.54
C ASP A 219 -12.31 5.51 -4.99
N MET A 220 -12.97 4.37 -5.22
CA MET A 220 -14.39 4.31 -5.62
C MET A 220 -15.34 4.74 -4.50
N ILE A 221 -14.88 4.75 -3.24
CA ILE A 221 -15.65 5.24 -2.08
C ILE A 221 -16.05 6.70 -2.30
N ASP A 222 -15.12 7.52 -2.80
CA ASP A 222 -15.26 8.97 -2.95
C ASP A 222 -16.00 9.39 -4.24
N LEU A 223 -16.38 8.44 -5.11
CA LEU A 223 -17.11 8.75 -6.34
C LEU A 223 -18.53 9.22 -6.00
N PRO A 224 -19.07 10.26 -6.69
CA PRO A 224 -20.47 10.63 -6.55
C PRO A 224 -21.42 9.45 -6.83
N GLU A 225 -22.48 9.30 -6.03
CA GLU A 225 -23.46 8.21 -6.17
C GLU A 225 -24.25 8.26 -7.48
N ASP A 226 -24.20 9.39 -8.19
CA ASP A 226 -24.98 9.62 -9.39
C ASP A 226 -24.19 9.50 -10.69
N ILE A 227 -22.91 9.08 -10.63
CA ILE A 227 -22.08 8.81 -11.81
C ILE A 227 -21.82 7.31 -12.02
N VAL A 228 -22.06 6.49 -11.00
CA VAL A 228 -21.90 5.03 -10.99
C VAL A 228 -23.04 4.40 -10.21
N TYR A 229 -23.33 3.13 -10.46
CA TYR A 229 -24.17 2.36 -9.56
C TYR A 229 -23.27 1.73 -8.48
N LYS A 230 -23.29 2.28 -7.28
CA LYS A 230 -22.41 1.86 -6.18
C LYS A 230 -23.10 0.83 -5.28
N ILE A 231 -22.45 -0.32 -5.09
CA ILE A 231 -22.88 -1.36 -4.13
C ILE A 231 -21.97 -1.37 -2.89
N LYS A 232 -22.33 -2.15 -1.87
CA LYS A 232 -21.54 -2.29 -0.63
C LYS A 232 -20.11 -2.72 -0.89
N SER A 233 -19.19 -2.37 0.03
CA SER A 233 -17.77 -2.77 -0.06
C SER A 233 -17.58 -4.28 -0.16
N GLU A 234 -18.36 -5.04 0.60
CA GLU A 234 -18.39 -6.50 0.62
C GLU A 234 -19.82 -6.94 0.23
N PRO A 235 -20.16 -6.92 -1.07
CA PRO A 235 -21.52 -7.18 -1.53
C PRO A 235 -21.87 -8.66 -1.46
N SER A 236 -23.16 -8.97 -1.37
CA SER A 236 -23.67 -10.33 -1.57
C SER A 236 -23.85 -10.63 -3.06
N ILE A 237 -23.93 -11.91 -3.42
CA ILE A 237 -24.23 -12.34 -4.80
C ILE A 237 -25.58 -11.77 -5.27
N SER A 238 -26.60 -11.78 -4.40
CA SER A 238 -27.93 -11.21 -4.70
C SER A 238 -27.86 -9.72 -5.00
N GLU A 239 -27.12 -8.96 -4.19
CA GLU A 239 -26.99 -7.51 -4.36
C GLU A 239 -26.36 -7.15 -5.72
N LEU A 240 -25.33 -7.88 -6.15
CA LEU A 240 -24.75 -7.68 -7.47
C LEU A 240 -25.69 -8.16 -8.59
N ALA A 241 -26.40 -9.27 -8.41
CA ALA A 241 -27.37 -9.76 -9.38
C ALA A 241 -28.51 -8.74 -9.63
N GLU A 242 -29.09 -8.20 -8.56
CA GLU A 242 -30.13 -7.17 -8.62
C GLU A 242 -29.62 -5.89 -9.31
N ALA A 243 -28.37 -5.50 -9.05
CA ALA A 243 -27.74 -4.35 -9.71
C ALA A 243 -27.55 -4.58 -11.22
N LEU A 244 -27.16 -5.79 -11.61
CA LEU A 244 -27.00 -6.19 -13.02
C LEU A 244 -28.35 -6.15 -13.76
N GLU A 245 -29.41 -6.69 -13.15
CA GLU A 245 -30.77 -6.67 -13.71
C GLU A 245 -31.28 -5.25 -13.87
N LEU A 246 -31.20 -4.45 -12.81
CA LEU A 246 -31.67 -3.07 -12.82
C LEU A 246 -31.02 -2.25 -13.94
N LEU A 247 -29.68 -2.32 -14.05
CA LEU A 247 -28.99 -1.57 -15.10
C LEU A 247 -29.17 -2.17 -16.48
N THR A 248 -29.43 -3.46 -16.61
CA THR A 248 -29.75 -4.08 -17.91
C THR A 248 -31.12 -3.62 -18.40
N ASP A 249 -32.08 -3.48 -17.50
CA ASP A 249 -33.48 -3.28 -17.83
C ASP A 249 -33.87 -1.78 -17.91
N ASN A 250 -33.12 -0.92 -17.22
CA ASN A 250 -33.42 0.50 -17.10
C ASN A 250 -32.51 1.37 -17.97
N SER A 251 -32.94 1.64 -19.21
CA SER A 251 -32.22 2.52 -20.15
C SER A 251 -32.08 3.95 -19.65
N ASP A 252 -33.10 4.49 -18.98
CA ASP A 252 -33.10 5.87 -18.50
C ASP A 252 -32.06 6.07 -17.40
N LEU A 253 -31.95 5.10 -16.48
CA LEU A 253 -30.92 5.09 -15.46
C LEU A 253 -29.52 5.02 -16.08
N ARG A 254 -29.31 4.14 -17.07
CA ARG A 254 -28.04 4.06 -17.81
C ARG A 254 -27.68 5.41 -18.46
N SER A 255 -28.62 6.02 -19.16
CA SER A 255 -28.44 7.31 -19.83
C SER A 255 -28.10 8.43 -18.85
N ASN A 256 -28.76 8.46 -17.69
CA ASN A 256 -28.48 9.44 -16.64
C ASN A 256 -27.07 9.27 -16.04
N LEU A 257 -26.69 8.03 -15.67
CA LEU A 257 -25.35 7.72 -15.15
C LEU A 257 -24.27 8.10 -16.17
N LYS A 258 -24.47 7.74 -17.45
CA LYS A 258 -23.58 8.08 -18.56
C LYS A 258 -23.38 9.60 -18.67
N ALA A 259 -24.46 10.37 -18.75
CA ALA A 259 -24.38 11.82 -18.91
C ALA A 259 -23.64 12.48 -17.73
N LYS A 260 -23.92 12.04 -16.50
CA LYS A 260 -23.26 12.55 -15.30
C LYS A 260 -21.80 12.15 -15.20
N ALA A 261 -21.44 10.90 -15.55
CA ALA A 261 -20.05 10.44 -15.58
C ALA A 261 -19.20 11.21 -16.59
N ILE A 262 -19.73 11.49 -17.79
CA ILE A 262 -19.04 12.30 -18.82
C ILE A 262 -18.83 13.73 -18.31
N LYS A 263 -19.86 14.33 -17.70
CA LYS A 263 -19.76 15.67 -17.09
C LYS A 263 -18.76 15.70 -15.93
N TYR A 264 -18.69 14.63 -15.13
CA TYR A 264 -17.70 14.50 -14.07
C TYR A 264 -16.28 14.43 -14.62
N LEU A 265 -16.06 13.62 -15.66
CA LEU A 265 -14.76 13.45 -16.32
C LEU A 265 -14.26 14.77 -16.93
N THR A 266 -15.09 15.44 -17.71
CA THR A 266 -14.76 16.72 -18.36
C THR A 266 -14.42 17.82 -17.35
N ASN A 267 -15.16 17.92 -16.23
CA ASN A 267 -14.97 18.98 -15.24
C ASN A 267 -13.82 18.73 -14.24
N ARG A 268 -13.41 17.48 -14.03
CA ARG A 268 -12.48 17.11 -12.93
C ARG A 268 -11.20 16.45 -13.41
N HIS A 269 -11.27 15.73 -14.53
CA HIS A 269 -10.24 14.79 -15.00
C HIS A 269 -9.66 15.16 -16.37
N SER A 270 -10.03 16.33 -16.93
CA SER A 270 -9.41 16.86 -18.15
C SER A 270 -7.87 16.81 -18.05
N PRO A 271 -7.17 16.21 -19.04
CA PRO A 271 -5.72 16.15 -19.02
C PRO A 271 -5.06 17.52 -18.91
N GLU A 272 -5.64 18.55 -19.53
CA GLU A 272 -5.12 19.92 -19.48
C GLU A 272 -5.14 20.48 -18.05
N ASP A 273 -6.26 20.34 -17.36
CA ASP A 273 -6.41 20.82 -15.98
C ASP A 273 -5.58 20.00 -15.00
N CYS A 274 -5.52 18.69 -15.21
CA CYS A 274 -4.63 17.82 -14.44
C CYS A 274 -3.16 18.21 -14.65
N ALA A 275 -2.73 18.51 -15.88
CA ALA A 275 -1.37 18.97 -16.16
C ALA A 275 -1.04 20.28 -15.43
N LYS A 276 -1.95 21.25 -15.41
CA LYS A 276 -1.78 22.50 -14.62
C LYS A 276 -1.64 22.20 -13.12
N LYS A 277 -2.43 21.26 -12.58
CA LYS A 277 -2.33 20.83 -11.17
C LYS A 277 -1.03 20.09 -10.88
N TYR A 278 -0.56 19.25 -11.81
CA TYR A 278 0.75 18.62 -11.72
C TYR A 278 1.86 19.65 -11.65
N PHE A 279 1.88 20.59 -12.60
CA PHE A 279 2.84 21.69 -12.63
C PHE A 279 2.84 22.46 -11.30
N SER A 280 1.67 22.93 -10.87
CA SER A 280 1.55 23.66 -9.59
C SER A 280 2.01 22.84 -8.38
N ALA A 281 1.71 21.53 -8.34
CA ALA A 281 2.16 20.65 -7.27
C ALA A 281 3.69 20.53 -7.26
N ILE A 282 4.30 20.27 -8.42
CA ILE A 282 5.75 20.14 -8.57
C ILE A 282 6.46 21.43 -8.17
N GLU A 283 6.05 22.57 -8.72
CA GLU A 283 6.64 23.88 -8.40
C GLU A 283 6.44 24.24 -6.91
N SER A 284 5.29 23.89 -6.33
CA SER A 284 5.05 24.06 -4.89
C SER A 284 6.03 23.22 -4.06
N PHE A 285 6.36 21.99 -4.49
CA PHE A 285 7.33 21.17 -3.77
C PHE A 285 8.73 21.76 -3.80
N TYR A 286 9.16 22.35 -4.91
CA TYR A 286 10.48 22.99 -5.00
C TYR A 286 10.55 24.29 -4.21
N SER A 287 9.53 25.15 -4.32
CA SER A 287 9.48 26.44 -3.62
C SER A 287 9.37 26.32 -2.09
N HIS A 288 8.74 25.26 -1.57
CA HIS A 288 8.51 25.10 -0.13
C HIS A 288 9.50 24.14 0.54
N ASN A 289 10.35 23.43 -0.21
CA ASN A 289 11.37 22.54 0.35
C ASN A 289 12.78 23.16 0.31
N HIS A 290 12.92 24.35 0.88
CA HIS A 290 14.26 24.93 1.09
C HIS A 290 15.14 24.07 1.99
N ASP A 291 14.60 23.07 2.71
CA ASP A 291 15.30 22.21 3.68
C ASP A 291 15.34 20.71 3.31
N ASN A 292 15.17 20.35 2.03
CA ASN A 292 15.34 18.95 1.63
C ASN A 292 16.82 18.53 1.73
N LEU A 293 17.15 18.00 2.89
CA LEU A 293 18.49 17.61 3.30
C LEU A 293 19.12 16.55 2.35
N PRO A 294 18.41 15.52 1.85
CA PRO A 294 18.93 14.63 0.81
C PRO A 294 19.48 15.33 -0.44
N LEU A 295 18.75 16.29 -1.01
CA LEU A 295 19.22 17.04 -2.17
C LEU A 295 20.45 17.90 -1.83
N LYS A 296 20.43 18.58 -0.67
CA LYS A 296 21.59 19.36 -0.20
C LYS A 296 22.81 18.47 0.05
N ILE A 297 22.65 17.26 0.58
CA ILE A 297 23.76 16.32 0.78
C ILE A 297 24.32 15.86 -0.56
N SER A 298 23.46 15.60 -1.55
CA SER A 298 23.92 15.18 -2.87
C SER A 298 24.79 16.25 -3.55
N SER A 299 24.53 17.55 -3.32
CA SER A 299 25.37 18.63 -3.83
C SER A 299 26.67 18.80 -3.05
N LEU A 300 26.73 18.39 -1.77
CA LEU A 300 27.98 18.34 -1.00
C LEU A 300 28.97 17.32 -1.56
N ASN A 301 28.50 16.24 -2.19
CA ASN A 301 29.37 15.22 -2.76
C ASN A 301 30.28 15.76 -3.89
N ASN A 302 29.87 16.84 -4.54
CA ASN A 302 30.62 17.52 -5.60
C ASN A 302 31.37 18.77 -5.09
N SER A 303 31.44 18.97 -3.78
CA SER A 303 32.05 20.15 -3.17
C SER A 303 33.38 19.81 -2.49
N ASN A 304 34.36 20.71 -2.56
CA ASN A 304 35.62 20.60 -1.79
C ASN A 304 35.46 21.05 -0.33
N ILE A 305 34.25 20.89 0.25
CA ILE A 305 33.96 21.34 1.62
C ILE A 305 34.71 20.49 2.65
N PHE A 306 34.87 19.19 2.38
CA PHE A 306 35.65 18.28 3.23
C PHE A 306 37.03 18.09 2.62
N GLN A 307 38.07 18.47 3.35
CA GLN A 307 39.47 18.37 2.91
C GLN A 307 40.08 17.03 3.29
N THR A 308 39.50 16.32 4.26
CA THR A 308 39.95 14.99 4.72
C THR A 308 38.79 14.02 4.90
N GLU A 309 39.07 12.71 4.82
CA GLU A 309 38.08 11.67 5.14
C GLU A 309 37.56 11.78 6.57
N ASN A 310 38.40 12.19 7.52
CA ASN A 310 38.01 12.38 8.92
C ASN A 310 36.99 13.53 9.09
N GLU A 311 37.11 14.62 8.33
CA GLU A 311 36.12 15.70 8.33
C GLU A 311 34.77 15.24 7.78
N LEU A 312 34.79 14.45 6.70
CA LEU A 312 33.59 13.84 6.12
C LEU A 312 32.92 12.90 7.13
N ASP A 313 33.69 12.04 7.79
CA ASP A 313 33.20 11.14 8.84
C ASP A 313 32.62 11.91 10.03
N CYS A 314 33.28 12.97 10.49
CA CYS A 314 32.75 13.84 11.55
C CYS A 314 31.42 14.49 11.14
N PHE A 315 31.32 14.98 9.89
CA PHE A 315 30.09 15.56 9.37
C PHE A 315 28.97 14.54 9.25
N ILE A 316 29.23 13.36 8.67
CA ILE A 316 28.26 12.27 8.57
C ILE A 316 27.78 11.87 9.97
N ASN A 317 28.70 11.71 10.93
CA ASN A 317 28.34 11.40 12.31
C ASN A 317 27.49 12.50 12.96
N ALA A 318 27.83 13.78 12.75
CA ALA A 318 27.03 14.89 13.26
C ALA A 318 25.63 14.92 12.63
N LEU A 319 25.54 14.71 11.32
CA LEU A 319 24.30 14.66 10.56
C LEU A 319 23.38 13.51 11.01
N LEU A 320 23.92 12.30 11.16
CA LEU A 320 23.19 11.16 11.68
C LEU A 320 22.70 11.40 13.13
N ARG A 321 23.46 12.17 13.92
CA ARG A 321 23.07 12.60 15.27
C ARG A 321 21.96 13.65 15.29
N THR A 322 21.80 14.45 14.23
CA THR A 322 20.77 15.51 14.12
C THR A 322 19.36 15.00 13.76
N CYS A 323 19.13 13.68 13.76
CA CYS A 323 17.83 13.04 13.46
C CYS A 323 17.23 13.49 12.12
N LEU A 324 17.74 12.93 11.00
CA LEU A 324 17.13 13.14 9.67
C LEU A 324 15.60 12.93 9.70
N PRO A 325 14.79 13.81 9.09
CA PRO A 325 13.35 13.63 9.02
C PRO A 325 13.00 12.28 8.39
N SER A 326 12.12 11.52 9.03
CA SER A 326 11.59 10.26 8.50
C SER A 326 10.14 10.14 8.90
N TYR A 327 9.33 9.60 8.00
CA TYR A 327 7.92 9.30 8.22
C TYR A 327 7.70 7.87 8.75
N ARG A 328 8.77 7.21 9.21
CA ARG A 328 8.64 5.93 9.90
C ARG A 328 7.81 6.10 11.17
N THR A 329 7.05 5.06 11.50
CA THR A 329 6.28 5.05 12.75
C THR A 329 7.21 4.97 13.98
N LYS A 330 6.67 5.34 15.14
CA LYS A 330 7.39 5.34 16.43
C LYS A 330 7.95 3.94 16.70
N THR A 331 9.26 3.87 16.98
CA THR A 331 9.95 2.61 17.22
C THR A 331 10.08 2.34 18.71
N ILE A 332 9.81 1.10 19.11
CA ILE A 332 10.14 0.55 20.42
C ILE A 332 11.39 -0.30 20.24
N TYR A 333 12.50 0.20 20.76
CA TYR A 333 13.78 -0.50 20.83
C TYR A 333 13.80 -1.40 22.05
N ILE A 334 13.94 -2.71 21.83
CA ILE A 334 13.99 -3.69 22.92
C ILE A 334 15.42 -4.17 23.07
N ASP A 335 16.05 -3.86 24.21
CA ASP A 335 17.42 -4.28 24.46
C ASP A 335 17.51 -5.80 24.67
N VAL A 336 18.31 -6.45 23.83
CA VAL A 336 18.62 -7.88 23.86
C VAL A 336 20.12 -8.14 23.99
N SER A 337 20.89 -7.14 24.44
CA SER A 337 22.36 -7.19 24.47
C SER A 337 22.93 -8.44 25.15
N GLU A 338 22.42 -8.85 26.33
CA GLU A 338 22.97 -10.06 26.98
C GLU A 338 22.52 -11.36 26.31
N ILE A 339 21.34 -11.39 25.68
CA ILE A 339 20.89 -12.56 24.92
C ILE A 339 21.77 -12.75 23.68
N VAL A 340 22.11 -11.66 22.99
CA VAL A 340 23.03 -11.70 21.85
C VAL A 340 24.44 -12.09 22.27
N ARG A 341 24.91 -11.61 23.44
CA ARG A 341 26.24 -11.98 23.99
C ARG A 341 26.31 -13.44 24.43
N GLY A 342 25.28 -13.96 25.09
CA GLY A 342 25.23 -15.32 25.61
C GLY A 342 23.89 -15.65 26.28
N ASP A 343 23.11 -16.53 25.64
CA ASP A 343 21.83 -17.01 26.18
C ASP A 343 22.04 -18.14 27.20
N ILE A 344 22.46 -17.77 28.42
CA ILE A 344 22.56 -18.68 29.57
C ILE A 344 21.18 -19.01 30.19
N ARG A 345 20.09 -18.58 29.54
CA ARG A 345 18.69 -18.88 29.87
C ARG A 345 18.25 -18.48 31.29
N THR A 346 18.69 -17.32 31.77
CA THR A 346 18.25 -16.81 33.09
C THR A 346 16.75 -16.47 33.10
N GLY A 347 16.21 -16.25 34.31
CA GLY A 347 14.83 -15.77 34.50
C GLY A 347 14.56 -14.43 33.81
N ILE A 348 15.52 -13.49 33.84
CA ILE A 348 15.42 -12.19 33.16
C ILE A 348 15.44 -12.38 31.64
N GLN A 349 16.38 -13.17 31.10
CA GLN A 349 16.44 -13.44 29.66
C GLN A 349 15.15 -14.12 29.16
N ARG A 350 14.52 -14.98 29.97
CA ARG A 350 13.19 -15.53 29.68
C ARG A 350 12.11 -14.45 29.59
N VAL A 351 12.12 -13.47 30.49
CA VAL A 351 11.19 -12.33 30.47
C VAL A 351 11.41 -11.49 29.21
N VAL A 352 12.66 -11.12 28.89
CA VAL A 352 13.00 -10.34 27.69
C VAL A 352 12.51 -11.05 26.42
N ARG A 353 12.75 -12.36 26.28
CA ARG A 353 12.25 -13.16 25.15
C ARG A 353 10.72 -13.15 25.07
N ASN A 354 10.05 -13.37 26.19
CA ASN A 354 8.59 -13.39 26.23
C ASN A 354 7.99 -12.04 25.86
N ILE A 355 8.58 -10.94 26.32
CA ILE A 355 8.16 -9.59 25.97
C ILE A 355 8.39 -9.32 24.48
N LEU A 356 9.60 -9.57 23.96
CA LEU A 356 9.90 -9.38 22.53
C LEU A 356 8.95 -10.21 21.64
N ARG A 357 8.71 -11.48 22.00
CA ARG A 357 7.76 -12.34 21.28
C ARG A 357 6.35 -11.77 21.36
N SER A 358 5.88 -11.39 22.55
CA SER A 358 4.56 -10.79 22.72
C SER A 358 4.38 -9.54 21.87
N PHE A 359 5.37 -8.62 21.85
CA PHE A 359 5.34 -7.45 20.97
C PHE A 359 5.32 -7.83 19.49
N ALA A 360 6.19 -8.74 19.05
CA ALA A 360 6.23 -9.16 17.65
C ALA A 360 4.91 -9.80 17.19
N GLU A 361 4.32 -10.67 18.02
CA GLU A 361 3.12 -11.45 17.69
C GLU A 361 1.81 -10.63 17.84
N ASN A 362 1.69 -9.78 18.88
CA ASN A 362 0.45 -9.06 19.20
C ASN A 362 0.34 -7.69 18.53
N ASN A 363 1.44 -7.09 18.09
CA ASN A 363 1.43 -5.81 17.36
C ASN A 363 1.13 -6.00 15.85
N VAL A 364 0.82 -7.22 15.40
CA VAL A 364 0.51 -7.50 13.99
C VAL A 364 -0.78 -6.80 13.55
N GLY A 365 -0.67 -5.91 12.57
CA GLY A 365 -1.79 -5.15 12.02
C GLY A 365 -2.20 -3.95 12.88
N TYR A 366 -1.49 -3.70 13.98
CA TYR A 366 -1.58 -2.43 14.69
C TYR A 366 -0.66 -1.44 13.99
N ASN A 367 -1.25 -0.40 13.40
CA ASN A 367 -0.50 0.61 12.67
C ASN A 367 -0.05 1.68 13.66
N GLY A 368 1.25 1.97 13.70
CA GLY A 368 1.79 3.10 14.46
C GLY A 368 2.93 2.79 15.42
N LEU A 369 3.27 1.51 15.64
CA LEU A 369 4.44 1.11 16.42
C LEU A 369 5.30 0.11 15.66
N ARG A 370 6.59 0.41 15.57
CA ARG A 370 7.61 -0.44 14.98
C ARG A 370 8.40 -1.13 16.09
N ILE A 371 8.49 -2.45 16.07
CA ILE A 371 9.22 -3.22 17.09
C ILE A 371 10.61 -3.59 16.54
N GLU A 372 11.66 -3.18 17.25
CA GLU A 372 13.04 -3.48 16.85
C GLU A 372 13.86 -3.97 18.05
N PRO A 373 14.34 -5.23 18.05
CA PRO A 373 15.32 -5.65 19.03
C PRO A 373 16.68 -5.03 18.73
N VAL A 374 17.39 -4.56 19.75
CA VAL A 374 18.68 -3.89 19.62
C VAL A 374 19.70 -4.46 20.57
N TYR A 375 20.97 -4.35 20.21
CA TYR A 375 22.07 -4.76 21.07
C TYR A 375 23.25 -3.80 20.98
N THR A 376 24.11 -3.84 21.99
CA THR A 376 25.41 -3.20 21.98
C THR A 376 26.47 -4.12 22.58
N THR A 377 27.73 -3.95 22.19
CA THR A 377 28.86 -4.70 22.74
C THR A 377 29.71 -3.81 23.64
N GLN A 378 30.59 -4.38 24.46
CA GLN A 378 31.43 -3.61 25.39
C GLN A 378 32.32 -2.57 24.67
N ASN A 379 32.69 -2.86 23.43
CA ASN A 379 33.57 -2.01 22.61
C ASN A 379 32.80 -1.11 21.63
N ALA A 380 31.48 -1.25 21.52
CA ALA A 380 30.67 -0.46 20.59
C ALA A 380 30.38 0.94 21.13
N ASN A 381 30.35 1.91 20.22
CA ASN A 381 29.92 3.29 20.47
C ASN A 381 28.48 3.55 20.02
N GLN A 382 27.69 2.50 19.80
CA GLN A 382 26.31 2.62 19.35
C GLN A 382 25.54 1.33 19.60
N TYR A 383 24.22 1.41 19.47
CA TYR A 383 23.35 0.26 19.37
C TYR A 383 23.17 -0.14 17.92
N PHE A 384 23.02 -1.44 17.70
CA PHE A 384 22.72 -2.03 16.40
C PHE A 384 21.38 -2.77 16.47
N CYS A 385 20.66 -2.78 15.37
CA CYS A 385 19.53 -3.68 15.19
C CYS A 385 20.01 -5.14 15.32
N ALA A 386 19.34 -5.93 16.15
CA ALA A 386 19.60 -7.35 16.33
C ALA A 386 18.86 -8.18 15.27
N GLY A 387 19.07 -7.87 13.99
CA GLY A 387 18.34 -8.44 12.86
C GLY A 387 18.57 -9.94 12.71
N ALA A 388 19.83 -10.36 12.74
CA ALA A 388 20.18 -11.77 12.63
C ALA A 388 19.65 -12.60 13.82
N PHE A 389 19.67 -12.02 15.02
CA PHE A 389 19.06 -12.61 16.21
C PHE A 389 17.55 -12.75 16.04
N LEU A 390 16.86 -11.69 15.60
CA LEU A 390 15.41 -11.68 15.41
C LEU A 390 14.96 -12.74 14.42
N THR A 391 15.64 -12.87 13.27
CA THR A 391 15.35 -13.89 12.26
C THR A 391 15.38 -15.28 12.89
N ARG A 392 16.44 -15.63 13.62
CA ARG A 392 16.56 -16.93 14.29
C ARG A 392 15.50 -17.11 15.39
N PHE A 393 15.28 -16.07 16.19
CA PHE A 393 14.35 -16.09 17.32
C PHE A 393 12.89 -16.33 16.91
N LEU A 394 12.48 -15.78 15.77
CA LEU A 394 11.13 -15.93 15.21
C LEU A 394 11.02 -17.05 14.16
N GLY A 395 12.12 -17.68 13.76
CA GLY A 395 12.13 -18.71 12.72
C GLY A 395 11.74 -18.16 11.35
N LEU A 396 12.28 -17.00 10.98
CA LEU A 396 11.98 -16.33 9.70
C LEU A 396 12.91 -16.86 8.58
N PRO A 397 12.45 -16.86 7.32
CA PRO A 397 13.16 -17.53 6.21
C PRO A 397 14.39 -16.77 5.70
N HIS A 398 14.50 -15.48 5.98
CA HIS A 398 15.61 -14.64 5.50
C HIS A 398 16.26 -13.89 6.67
N THR A 399 17.58 -13.80 6.65
CA THR A 399 18.36 -13.10 7.69
C THR A 399 18.29 -11.60 7.46
N LEU A 400 17.85 -10.85 8.48
CA LEU A 400 17.93 -9.39 8.49
C LEU A 400 19.38 -8.95 8.78
N ASN A 401 19.77 -7.83 8.19
CA ASN A 401 21.07 -7.22 8.44
C ASN A 401 21.08 -6.48 9.78
N ASP A 402 22.20 -6.59 10.50
CA ASP A 402 22.47 -5.77 11.67
C ASP A 402 23.05 -4.43 11.20
N LYS A 403 22.31 -3.34 11.45
CA LYS A 403 22.72 -1.97 11.11
C LYS A 403 22.68 -1.06 12.34
N PRO A 404 23.49 0.01 12.40
CA PRO A 404 23.37 1.00 13.44
C PRO A 404 21.93 1.50 13.54
N ILE A 405 21.41 1.64 14.75
CA ILE A 405 20.08 2.20 14.92
C ILE A 405 20.11 3.71 14.69
N GLU A 406 19.01 4.24 14.18
CA GLU A 406 18.79 5.68 14.00
C GLU A 406 17.61 6.14 14.85
N PRO A 407 17.84 6.41 16.15
CA PRO A 407 16.79 6.84 17.05
C PRO A 407 16.23 8.20 16.61
N LYS A 408 14.91 8.37 16.72
CA LYS A 408 14.20 9.62 16.42
C LYS A 408 13.45 10.07 17.66
N THR A 409 13.17 11.38 17.71
CA THR A 409 12.36 11.96 18.78
C THR A 409 11.03 11.24 18.90
N GLY A 410 10.69 10.88 20.14
CA GLY A 410 9.48 10.14 20.47
C GLY A 410 9.62 8.63 20.37
N ASP A 411 10.72 8.05 19.88
CA ASP A 411 10.94 6.60 20.02
C ASP A 411 11.09 6.19 21.50
N ILE A 412 10.87 4.91 21.80
CA ILE A 412 10.98 4.36 23.15
C ILE A 412 12.15 3.38 23.20
N PHE A 413 12.98 3.50 24.24
CA PHE A 413 13.98 2.47 24.57
C PHE A 413 13.53 1.67 25.81
N LEU A 414 13.38 0.35 25.62
CA LEU A 414 13.04 -0.61 26.67
C LEU A 414 14.30 -1.39 27.09
N GLY A 415 14.94 -0.91 28.16
CA GLY A 415 15.99 -1.64 28.86
C GLY A 415 15.37 -2.69 29.77
N LEU A 416 15.09 -3.88 29.24
CA LEU A 416 14.47 -4.98 29.98
C LEU A 416 15.48 -5.87 30.71
N ASP A 417 16.77 -5.72 30.38
CA ASP A 417 17.84 -6.49 30.97
C ASP A 417 18.32 -5.86 32.28
N LEU A 418 18.40 -6.65 33.36
CA LEU A 418 18.91 -6.18 34.63
C LEU A 418 20.44 -6.20 34.58
N GLN A 419 21.06 -5.03 34.43
CA GLN A 419 22.51 -4.90 34.52
C GLN A 419 22.87 -4.15 35.80
N PRO A 420 23.48 -4.85 36.79
CA PRO A 420 23.89 -4.21 38.05
C PRO A 420 24.92 -3.09 37.85
N VAL A 421 25.69 -3.13 36.75
CA VAL A 421 26.68 -2.12 36.40
C VAL A 421 26.52 -1.75 34.92
N LEU A 422 25.91 -0.59 34.67
CA LEU A 422 26.01 0.06 33.35
C LEU A 422 27.46 0.51 33.15
N THR A 423 28.13 0.01 32.11
CA THR A 423 29.46 0.52 31.77
C THR A 423 29.38 2.03 31.50
N PRO A 424 30.39 2.84 31.88
CA PRO A 424 30.37 4.30 31.64
C PRO A 424 30.07 4.66 30.17
N ARG A 425 30.57 3.84 29.25
CA ARG A 425 30.33 3.97 27.81
C ARG A 425 28.87 3.80 27.45
N ARG A 426 28.20 2.77 27.98
CA ARG A 426 26.78 2.53 27.75
C ARG A 426 25.90 3.61 28.36
N LYS A 427 26.24 4.09 29.56
CA LYS A 427 25.57 5.25 30.19
C LYS A 427 25.63 6.48 29.28
N LYS A 428 26.80 6.78 28.71
CA LYS A 428 26.96 7.86 27.74
C LYS A 428 26.06 7.68 26.51
N LEU A 429 25.97 6.47 25.96
CA LEU A 429 25.08 6.20 24.81
C LEU A 429 23.61 6.45 25.13
N LEU A 430 23.13 5.98 26.29
CA LEU A 430 21.75 6.20 26.72
C LEU A 430 21.47 7.69 26.94
N MET A 431 22.40 8.43 27.53
CA MET A 431 22.28 9.90 27.68
C MET A 431 22.27 10.62 26.32
N GLU A 432 23.09 10.17 25.35
CA GLU A 432 23.05 10.72 23.99
C GLU A 432 21.74 10.42 23.26
N MET A 433 21.11 9.28 23.53
CA MET A 433 19.80 8.92 22.98
C MET A 433 18.67 9.74 23.62
N ASP A 434 18.68 9.88 24.94
CA ASP A 434 17.75 10.71 25.71
C ASP A 434 17.81 12.18 25.25
N ALA A 435 19.01 12.73 25.05
CA ALA A 435 19.20 14.08 24.51
C ALA A 435 18.64 14.28 23.08
N ARG A 436 18.44 13.20 22.31
CA ARG A 436 17.77 13.23 20.99
C ARG A 436 16.23 13.12 21.10
N GLY A 437 15.70 13.06 22.31
CA GLY A 437 14.28 12.98 22.62
C GLY A 437 13.73 11.55 22.61
N LEU A 438 14.55 10.55 22.92
CA LEU A 438 14.05 9.19 23.17
C LEU A 438 13.43 9.10 24.56
N GLU A 439 12.24 8.51 24.63
CA GLU A 439 11.59 8.20 25.90
C GLU A 439 12.23 6.95 26.50
N TYR A 440 12.83 7.10 27.67
CA TYR A 440 13.36 5.98 28.43
C TYR A 440 12.26 5.37 29.30
N SER A 441 12.02 4.06 29.16
CA SER A 441 11.10 3.32 30.01
C SER A 441 11.79 2.08 30.56
N SER A 442 12.35 2.21 31.76
CA SER A 442 12.90 1.09 32.52
C SER A 442 11.85 0.44 33.40
N TRP A 443 11.50 -0.80 33.10
CA TRP A 443 10.57 -1.59 33.92
C TRP A 443 11.27 -2.38 35.04
N PHE A 444 12.61 -2.47 35.00
CA PHE A 444 13.45 -3.11 36.01
C PHE A 444 14.73 -2.29 36.26
N THR A 445 14.61 -1.12 36.89
CA THR A 445 15.79 -0.46 37.48
C THR A 445 15.59 -0.38 38.98
N ILE A 446 16.10 -1.38 39.70
CA ILE A 446 16.50 -1.16 41.09
C ILE A 446 17.84 -0.44 41.00
N PHE A 447 17.84 0.88 41.16
CA PHE A 447 19.04 1.58 41.60
C PHE A 447 19.29 1.10 43.03
N CYS A 448 20.14 0.10 43.22
CA CYS A 448 20.86 0.02 44.49
C CYS A 448 21.99 1.05 44.38
N LEU A 449 21.78 2.21 45.00
CA LEU A 449 22.87 3.13 45.36
C LEU A 449 23.80 2.46 46.37
#